data_AF-A0A645E1E4-F1
#
_entry.id   AF-A0A645E1E4-F1
#
_cell.length_a   1.000
_cell.length_b   1.000
_cell.length_c   1.000
_cell.angle_alpha   90.00
_cell.angle_beta   90.00
_cell.angle_gamma   90.00
#
_symmetry.space_group_name_H-M   'P 1'
#
loop_
_entity.id
_entity.type
_entity.pdbx_description
1 polymer ?
#
loop_
_entity_poly.entity_id
_entity_poly.type
_entity_poly.pdbx_seq_one_letter_code
_entity_poly.pdbx_strand_id
1 'polypeptide(L)'
;MKGWLKDRLGLEISPEKSKVVNLKEEYSEFLGFKMRVIKRGKQKNGKPKYVVESHIREKSQELIVKNLRKLIHDMEFPSQGSRSEYAALSRYNSYVLGIHNYYSLATRISEDCAKIAFRIQKSLEVRLRGRIKSAKQMKKRNIPCKTPLYIQERYGTSQQLRFVDKCALIPMGYAQHRVAISRKRSINAYTPDGRSEIHKQLQNINMDTLHYLMRNPVINRSVEYNDNRLSLYAAQSGKCAITGEILDRHNIHCHHKVPRYMGGNDTYQNLMLVTETVHRLIHAQNAITIQKYMDMIHLTKKQTDKLNHLRNLANVESCLNVTQ
;
A
#
# COMPACT_ATOMS: atom_id res chain seq x y z
N MET A 1 -20.76 -7.58 -36.44
CA MET A 1 -20.94 -7.11 -35.04
C MET A 1 -22.29 -6.43 -34.81
N LYS A 2 -22.71 -5.44 -35.64
CA LYS A 2 -24.04 -4.80 -35.52
C LYS A 2 -25.21 -5.79 -35.55
N GLY A 3 -25.26 -6.67 -36.56
CA GLY A 3 -26.30 -7.71 -36.64
C GLY A 3 -26.29 -8.63 -35.42
N TRP A 4 -25.13 -9.20 -35.07
CA TRP A 4 -25.01 -10.05 -33.88
C TRP A 4 -25.50 -9.39 -32.57
N LEU A 5 -25.15 -8.12 -32.30
CA LEU A 5 -25.62 -7.40 -31.11
C LEU A 5 -27.14 -7.21 -31.10
N LYS A 6 -27.73 -6.88 -32.25
CA LYS A 6 -29.18 -6.68 -32.37
C LYS A 6 -29.93 -8.00 -32.30
N ASP A 7 -29.50 -8.99 -33.08
CA ASP A 7 -30.22 -10.24 -33.30
C ASP A 7 -30.11 -11.20 -32.10
N ARG A 8 -28.98 -11.17 -31.36
CA ARG A 8 -28.74 -12.08 -30.23
C ARG A 8 -28.96 -11.43 -28.87
N LEU A 9 -28.67 -10.14 -28.73
CA LEU A 9 -28.72 -9.43 -27.45
C LEU A 9 -29.77 -8.32 -27.40
N GLY A 10 -30.44 -7.99 -28.52
CA GLY A 10 -31.42 -6.91 -28.58
C GLY A 10 -30.81 -5.52 -28.36
N LEU A 11 -29.50 -5.35 -28.56
CA LEU A 11 -28.78 -4.10 -28.26
C LEU A 11 -28.46 -3.33 -29.54
N GLU A 12 -28.76 -2.03 -29.53
CA GLU A 12 -28.40 -1.11 -30.61
C GLU A 12 -27.12 -0.33 -30.29
N ILE A 13 -26.32 -0.06 -31.33
CA ILE A 13 -25.06 0.69 -31.19
C ILE A 13 -25.34 2.19 -31.31
N SER A 14 -24.97 2.95 -30.26
CA SER A 14 -25.02 4.42 -30.31
C SER A 14 -24.02 4.95 -31.34
N PRO A 15 -24.47 5.67 -32.39
CA PRO A 15 -23.60 6.23 -33.42
C PRO A 15 -22.69 7.35 -32.86
N GLU A 16 -23.18 8.11 -31.88
CA GLU A 16 -22.42 9.17 -31.22
C GLU A 16 -21.21 8.62 -30.45
N LYS A 17 -21.41 7.50 -29.73
CA LYS A 17 -20.35 6.88 -28.91
C LYS A 17 -19.39 6.01 -29.73
N SER A 18 -19.78 5.63 -30.95
CA SER A 18 -19.08 4.62 -31.75
C SER A 18 -18.52 5.23 -33.04
N LYS A 19 -17.50 6.09 -32.89
CA LYS A 19 -16.77 6.73 -33.99
C LYS A 19 -15.45 6.00 -34.27
N VAL A 20 -15.10 5.87 -35.55
CA VAL A 20 -13.75 5.49 -35.98
C VAL A 20 -12.87 6.74 -35.98
N VAL A 21 -11.74 6.69 -35.26
CA VAL A 21 -10.82 7.82 -35.12
C VAL A 21 -9.44 7.49 -35.68
N ASN A 22 -8.82 8.44 -36.37
CA ASN A 22 -7.43 8.33 -36.80
C ASN A 22 -6.50 8.71 -35.64
N LEU A 23 -5.88 7.71 -35.00
CA LEU A 23 -4.99 7.91 -33.85
C LEU A 23 -3.74 8.76 -34.15
N LYS A 24 -3.43 9.05 -35.42
CA LYS A 24 -2.32 9.95 -35.77
C LYS A 24 -2.69 11.43 -35.61
N GLU A 25 -3.99 11.73 -35.61
CA GLU A 25 -4.54 13.09 -35.61
C GLU A 25 -5.31 13.36 -34.31
N GLU A 26 -6.20 12.44 -33.93
CA GLU A 26 -7.10 12.57 -32.79
C GLU A 26 -6.74 11.61 -31.66
N TYR A 27 -7.13 11.97 -30.44
CA TYR A 27 -7.11 11.07 -29.30
C TYR A 27 -8.33 10.15 -29.31
N SER A 28 -8.11 8.87 -29.02
CA SER A 28 -9.18 7.96 -28.63
C SER A 28 -9.27 7.91 -27.10
N GLU A 29 -10.49 7.93 -26.57
CA GLU A 29 -10.75 7.88 -25.13
C GLU A 29 -11.32 6.51 -24.73
N PHE A 30 -10.76 5.90 -23.69
CA PHE A 30 -11.24 4.61 -23.18
C PHE A 30 -10.90 4.45 -21.69
N LEU A 31 -11.87 4.05 -20.86
CA LEU A 31 -11.70 3.79 -19.42
C LEU A 31 -10.93 4.88 -18.64
N GLY A 32 -11.15 6.14 -19.00
CA GLY A 32 -10.51 7.29 -18.35
C GLY A 32 -9.11 7.63 -18.87
N PHE A 33 -8.61 6.89 -19.86
CA PHE A 33 -7.41 7.24 -20.62
C PHE A 33 -7.79 7.96 -21.91
N LYS A 34 -6.89 8.78 -22.41
CA LYS A 34 -6.88 9.21 -23.81
C LYS A 34 -5.55 8.81 -24.43
N MET A 35 -5.56 8.30 -25.66
CA MET A 35 -4.36 7.80 -26.33
C MET A 35 -4.35 8.15 -27.81
N ARG A 36 -3.15 8.40 -28.34
CA ARG A 36 -2.87 8.62 -29.76
C ARG A 36 -1.50 8.06 -30.10
N VAL A 37 -1.12 8.09 -31.38
CA VAL A 37 0.23 7.76 -31.82
C VAL A 37 0.99 9.01 -32.24
N ILE A 38 2.24 9.14 -31.78
CA ILE A 38 3.15 10.22 -32.15
C ILE A 38 4.36 9.67 -32.89
N LYS A 39 4.91 10.49 -33.80
CA LYS A 39 6.17 10.17 -34.47
C LYS A 39 7.33 10.28 -33.48
N ARG A 40 8.13 9.22 -33.31
CA ARG A 40 9.38 9.22 -32.56
C ARG A 40 10.46 8.42 -33.27
N GLY A 41 11.38 9.14 -33.91
CA GLY A 41 12.51 8.57 -34.63
C GLY A 41 12.12 7.88 -35.94
N LYS A 42 13.04 7.08 -36.47
CA LYS A 42 12.88 6.32 -37.71
C LYS A 42 13.08 4.83 -37.45
N GLN A 43 12.41 4.00 -38.24
CA GLN A 43 12.66 2.56 -38.34
C GLN A 43 13.97 2.30 -39.12
N LYS A 44 14.48 1.07 -39.09
CA LYS A 44 15.68 0.67 -39.85
C LYS A 44 15.56 0.93 -41.36
N ASN A 45 14.34 0.88 -41.89
CA ASN A 45 14.01 1.15 -43.29
C ASN A 45 13.79 2.64 -43.62
N GLY A 46 14.13 3.56 -42.71
CA GLY A 46 13.98 5.00 -42.89
C GLY A 46 12.57 5.57 -42.66
N LYS A 47 11.53 4.73 -42.54
CA LYS A 47 10.14 5.18 -42.31
C LYS A 47 9.95 5.76 -40.90
N PRO A 48 9.03 6.72 -40.69
CA PRO A 48 8.73 7.24 -39.36
C PRO A 48 8.27 6.13 -38.41
N LYS A 49 8.88 6.06 -37.23
CA LYS A 49 8.43 5.17 -36.16
C LYS A 49 7.35 5.87 -35.34
N TYR A 50 6.25 5.18 -35.07
CA TYR A 50 5.17 5.67 -34.25
C TYR A 50 5.19 4.99 -32.88
N VAL A 51 4.92 5.75 -31.84
CA VAL A 51 4.80 5.26 -30.46
C VAL A 51 3.52 5.79 -29.83
N VAL A 52 2.99 5.07 -28.85
CA VAL A 52 1.78 5.47 -28.13
C VAL A 52 2.10 6.61 -27.16
N GLU A 53 1.33 7.68 -27.26
CA GLU A 53 1.24 8.73 -26.26
C GLU A 53 -0.12 8.60 -25.57
N SER A 54 -0.11 8.46 -24.24
CA SER A 54 -1.32 8.30 -23.45
C SER A 54 -1.30 9.15 -22.19
N HIS A 55 -2.50 9.65 -21.85
CA HIS A 55 -2.77 10.59 -20.77
C HIS A 55 -4.00 10.16 -19.99
N ILE A 56 -4.18 10.75 -18.81
CA ILE A 56 -5.48 10.79 -18.13
C ILE A 56 -6.43 11.67 -18.96
N ARG A 57 -7.66 11.19 -19.21
CA ARG A 57 -8.71 11.98 -19.86
C ARG A 57 -9.08 13.22 -19.03
N GLU A 58 -9.37 14.33 -19.68
CA GLU A 58 -9.72 15.62 -19.08
C GLU A 58 -10.84 15.48 -18.03
N LYS A 59 -11.94 14.82 -18.39
CA LYS A 59 -13.06 14.59 -17.45
C LYS A 59 -12.62 13.86 -16.18
N SER A 60 -11.70 12.91 -16.31
CA SER A 60 -11.12 12.17 -15.18
C SER A 60 -10.18 13.05 -14.37
N GLN A 61 -9.37 13.91 -15.01
CA GLN A 61 -8.52 14.88 -14.31
C GLN A 61 -9.35 15.86 -13.46
N GLU A 62 -10.45 16.38 -14.02
CA GLU A 62 -11.37 17.27 -13.28
C GLU A 62 -12.00 16.58 -12.08
N LEU A 63 -12.43 15.33 -12.24
CA LEU A 63 -12.96 14.53 -11.13
C LEU A 63 -11.91 14.30 -10.05
N ILE A 64 -10.66 14.00 -10.44
CA ILE A 64 -9.54 13.82 -9.51
C ILE A 64 -9.32 15.10 -8.70
N VAL A 65 -9.25 16.26 -9.35
CA VAL A 65 -9.08 17.55 -8.67
C VAL A 65 -10.23 17.85 -7.73
N LYS A 66 -11.49 17.61 -8.15
CA LYS A 66 -12.68 17.78 -7.31
C LYS A 66 -12.60 16.93 -6.04
N ASN A 67 -12.23 15.66 -6.16
CA ASN A 67 -12.12 14.74 -5.03
C ASN A 67 -10.96 15.10 -4.10
N LEU A 68 -9.80 15.46 -4.67
CA LEU A 68 -8.64 15.91 -3.88
C LEU A 68 -8.99 17.15 -3.04
N ARG A 69 -9.72 18.13 -3.61
CA ARG A 69 -10.16 19.32 -2.87
C ARG A 69 -11.05 18.97 -1.66
N LYS A 70 -11.95 18.00 -1.82
CA LYS A 70 -12.78 17.48 -0.71
C LYS A 70 -11.91 16.82 0.36
N LEU A 71 -11.01 15.93 -0.03
CA LEU A 71 -10.10 15.25 0.90
C LEU A 71 -9.19 16.24 1.66
N ILE A 72 -8.75 17.31 1.00
CA ILE A 72 -7.97 18.37 1.64
C ILE A 72 -8.83 19.16 2.63
N HIS A 73 -10.09 19.44 2.31
CA HIS A 73 -11.02 20.06 3.24
C HIS A 73 -11.27 19.19 4.48
N ASP A 74 -11.44 17.88 4.30
CA ASP A 74 -11.59 16.93 5.41
C ASP A 74 -10.34 16.87 6.32
N MET A 75 -9.14 17.10 5.76
CA MET A 75 -7.89 17.21 6.53
C MET A 75 -7.75 18.56 7.27
N GLU A 76 -8.47 19.59 6.82
CA GLU A 76 -8.51 20.90 7.49
C GLU A 76 -9.36 20.84 8.75
N PHE A 77 -10.55 20.24 8.66
CA PHE A 77 -11.53 20.12 9.74
C PHE A 77 -11.77 18.65 10.10
N PRO A 78 -10.79 17.98 10.70
CA PRO A 78 -10.97 16.63 11.19
C PRO A 78 -12.06 16.60 12.27
N SER A 79 -12.86 15.53 12.32
CA SER A 79 -13.81 15.29 13.42
C SER A 79 -13.06 15.33 14.77
N GLN A 80 -13.68 15.64 15.91
CA GLN A 80 -12.91 15.78 17.17
C GLN A 80 -12.01 14.56 17.50
N GLY A 81 -10.70 14.77 17.69
CA GLY A 81 -9.72 13.78 18.17
C GLY A 81 -8.56 13.43 17.21
N SER A 82 -7.37 13.09 17.74
CA SER A 82 -6.15 12.79 16.94
C SER A 82 -6.28 11.61 15.96
N ARG A 83 -7.23 10.70 16.20
CA ARG A 83 -7.51 9.55 15.32
C ARG A 83 -8.24 9.94 14.03
N SER A 84 -9.02 11.02 14.04
CA SER A 84 -9.77 11.48 12.87
C SER A 84 -8.85 12.21 11.86
N GLU A 85 -7.84 12.92 12.34
CA GLU A 85 -6.79 13.58 11.53
C GLU A 85 -6.02 12.56 10.72
N TYR A 86 -5.52 11.53 11.40
CA TYR A 86 -4.84 10.43 10.74
C TYR A 86 -5.76 9.73 9.74
N ALA A 87 -7.03 9.50 10.10
CA ALA A 87 -7.99 8.90 9.17
C ALA A 87 -8.19 9.76 7.91
N ALA A 88 -8.28 11.09 8.04
CA ALA A 88 -8.39 12.00 6.90
C ALA A 88 -7.14 11.96 6.00
N LEU A 89 -5.95 11.98 6.61
CA LEU A 89 -4.68 11.85 5.89
C LEU A 89 -4.54 10.48 5.20
N SER A 90 -4.94 9.41 5.87
CA SER A 90 -4.93 8.05 5.32
C SER A 90 -5.89 7.90 4.14
N ARG A 91 -7.08 8.53 4.20
CA ARG A 91 -8.00 8.61 3.05
C ARG A 91 -7.37 9.34 1.87
N TYR A 92 -6.72 10.49 2.11
CA TYR A 92 -6.00 11.22 1.07
C TYR A 92 -4.90 10.36 0.43
N ASN A 93 -4.04 9.77 1.25
CA ASN A 93 -2.94 8.92 0.79
C ASN A 93 -3.44 7.73 -0.03
N SER A 94 -4.47 7.04 0.45
CA SER A 94 -5.09 5.91 -0.24
C SER A 94 -5.66 6.32 -1.60
N TYR A 95 -6.30 7.49 -1.67
CA TYR A 95 -6.83 8.03 -2.92
C TYR A 95 -5.73 8.32 -3.93
N VAL A 96 -4.69 9.07 -3.53
CA VAL A 96 -3.55 9.40 -4.41
C VAL A 96 -2.83 8.13 -4.88
N LEU A 97 -2.61 7.17 -3.97
CA LEU A 97 -2.01 5.89 -4.31
C LEU A 97 -2.85 5.12 -5.35
N GLY A 98 -4.18 5.14 -5.21
CA GLY A 98 -5.12 4.56 -6.17
C GLY A 98 -5.00 5.20 -7.56
N ILE A 99 -4.93 6.53 -7.64
CA ILE A 99 -4.74 7.25 -8.90
C ILE A 99 -3.39 6.89 -9.54
N HIS A 100 -2.31 6.88 -8.76
CA HIS A 100 -0.99 6.50 -9.24
C HIS A 100 -0.99 5.06 -9.77
N ASN A 101 -1.63 4.12 -9.07
CA ASN A 101 -1.71 2.72 -9.49
C ASN A 101 -2.52 2.56 -10.79
N TYR A 102 -3.74 3.11 -10.82
CA TYR A 102 -4.66 2.96 -11.95
C TYR A 102 -4.08 3.56 -13.23
N TYR A 103 -3.57 4.80 -13.15
CA TYR A 103 -3.09 5.53 -14.32
C TYR A 103 -1.59 5.34 -14.61
N SER A 104 -0.87 4.51 -13.86
CA SER A 104 0.56 4.22 -14.07
C SER A 104 0.90 3.79 -15.50
N LEU A 105 -0.05 3.19 -16.23
CA LEU A 105 0.14 2.75 -17.61
C LEU A 105 0.10 3.90 -18.64
N ALA A 106 -0.39 5.07 -18.27
CA ALA A 106 -0.34 6.25 -19.14
C ALA A 106 1.12 6.69 -19.31
N THR A 107 1.58 6.87 -20.55
CA THR A 107 2.98 7.20 -20.85
C THR A 107 3.35 8.61 -20.40
N ARG A 108 2.36 9.50 -20.24
CA ARG A 108 2.54 10.88 -19.76
C ARG A 108 1.94 11.12 -18.38
N ILE A 109 1.78 10.06 -17.58
CA ILE A 109 1.19 10.14 -16.24
C ILE A 109 1.88 11.18 -15.34
N SER A 110 3.21 11.25 -15.38
CA SER A 110 3.96 12.20 -14.55
C SER A 110 3.62 13.65 -14.89
N GLU A 111 3.38 13.97 -16.16
CA GLU A 111 2.98 15.32 -16.60
C GLU A 111 1.55 15.65 -16.16
N ASP A 112 0.61 14.71 -16.33
CA ASP A 112 -0.78 14.90 -15.94
C ASP A 112 -0.92 15.07 -14.42
N CYS A 113 -0.23 14.21 -13.66
CA CYS A 113 -0.19 14.28 -12.20
C CYS A 113 0.51 15.55 -11.69
N ALA A 114 1.53 16.06 -12.38
CA ALA A 114 2.15 17.34 -12.05
C ALA A 114 1.16 18.52 -12.24
N LYS A 115 0.39 18.53 -13.34
CA LYS A 115 -0.67 19.53 -13.56
C LYS A 115 -1.75 19.48 -12.47
N ILE A 116 -2.18 18.27 -12.11
CA ILE A 116 -3.15 18.06 -11.01
C ILE A 116 -2.57 18.58 -9.69
N ALA A 117 -1.32 18.23 -9.37
CA ALA A 117 -0.64 18.65 -8.16
C ALA A 117 -0.55 20.18 -8.05
N PHE A 118 -0.18 20.85 -9.15
CA PHE A 118 -0.14 22.32 -9.20
C PHE A 118 -1.50 22.95 -8.87
N ARG A 119 -2.60 22.40 -9.41
CA ARG A 119 -3.97 22.90 -9.16
C ARG A 119 -4.43 22.76 -7.71
N ILE A 120 -3.89 21.81 -6.96
CA ILE A 120 -4.24 21.58 -5.56
C ILE A 120 -3.23 22.16 -4.57
N GLN A 121 -2.02 22.51 -5.02
CA GLN A 121 -0.91 22.95 -4.17
C GLN A 121 -1.29 24.13 -3.28
N LYS A 122 -1.86 25.19 -3.86
CA LYS A 122 -2.30 26.37 -3.10
C LYS A 122 -3.34 26.01 -2.03
N SER A 123 -4.27 25.09 -2.35
CA SER A 123 -5.27 24.64 -1.39
C SER A 123 -4.64 23.85 -0.23
N LEU A 124 -3.65 23.00 -0.51
CA LEU A 124 -2.90 22.28 0.53
C LEU A 124 -2.17 23.25 1.45
N GLU A 125 -1.44 24.21 0.88
CA GLU A 125 -0.63 25.18 1.64
C GLU A 125 -1.51 26.10 2.49
N VAL A 126 -2.61 26.65 1.94
CA VAL A 126 -3.48 27.60 2.64
C VAL A 126 -4.30 26.94 3.75
N ARG A 127 -4.77 25.71 3.55
CA ARG A 127 -5.62 25.00 4.52
C ARG A 127 -4.81 24.33 5.63
N LEU A 128 -3.65 23.77 5.28
CA LEU A 128 -2.80 23.09 6.27
C LEU A 128 -1.80 24.04 6.93
N ARG A 129 -1.49 25.20 6.32
CA ARG A 129 -0.64 26.27 6.87
C ARG A 129 0.65 25.73 7.46
N GLY A 130 0.95 26.04 8.73
CA GLY A 130 2.16 25.59 9.42
C GLY A 130 2.21 24.09 9.76
N ARG A 131 1.13 23.34 9.52
CA ARG A 131 1.08 21.88 9.77
C ARG A 131 1.82 21.10 8.70
N ILE A 132 1.78 21.56 7.44
CA ILE A 132 2.48 20.91 6.33
C ILE A 132 3.96 21.31 6.32
N LYS A 133 4.86 20.33 6.33
CA LYS A 133 6.31 20.52 6.37
C LYS A 133 7.01 19.65 5.32
N SER A 134 8.08 20.16 4.75
CA SER A 134 9.00 19.37 3.89
C SER A 134 9.92 18.48 4.73
N ALA A 135 10.45 17.42 4.12
CA ALA A 135 11.46 16.57 4.75
C ALA A 135 12.66 17.37 5.30
N LYS A 136 13.11 18.40 4.57
CA LYS A 136 14.20 19.30 5.00
C LYS A 136 13.84 20.07 6.27
N GLN A 137 12.62 20.61 6.35
CA GLN A 137 12.15 21.33 7.54
C GLN A 137 12.00 20.39 8.74
N MET A 138 11.55 19.15 8.53
CA MET A 138 11.45 18.14 9.58
C MET A 138 12.84 17.81 10.16
N LYS A 139 13.82 17.57 9.29
CA LYS A 139 15.22 17.31 9.69
C LYS A 139 15.84 18.49 10.43
N LYS A 140 15.68 19.72 9.93
CA LYS A 140 16.21 20.94 10.57
C LYS A 140 15.67 21.14 11.99
N ARG A 141 14.41 20.77 12.23
CA ARG A 141 13.74 20.92 13.53
C ARG A 141 13.84 19.66 14.41
N ASN A 142 14.58 18.65 13.97
CA ASN A 142 14.70 17.35 14.63
C ASN A 142 13.33 16.71 14.98
N ILE A 143 12.34 16.88 14.10
CA ILE A 143 10.98 16.35 14.32
C ILE A 143 10.94 14.92 13.80
N PRO A 144 10.63 13.92 14.65
CA PRO A 144 10.51 12.54 14.19
C PRO A 144 9.33 12.41 13.22
N CYS A 145 9.58 11.83 12.05
CA CYS A 145 8.59 11.59 11.01
C CYS A 145 8.20 10.11 10.98
N LYS A 146 6.90 9.87 10.94
CA LYS A 146 6.29 8.54 10.79
C LYS A 146 5.99 8.32 9.32
N THR A 147 6.73 7.42 8.69
CA THR A 147 6.54 7.06 7.29
C THR A 147 6.34 5.55 7.21
N PRO A 148 5.12 5.07 6.88
CA PRO A 148 4.90 3.66 6.61
C PRO A 148 5.85 3.16 5.52
N LEU A 149 6.30 1.90 5.63
CA LEU A 149 7.29 1.30 4.73
C LEU A 149 6.90 1.44 3.25
N TYR A 150 5.64 1.18 2.91
CA TYR A 150 5.17 1.28 1.52
C TYR A 150 5.26 2.72 0.95
N ILE A 151 5.12 3.74 1.80
CA ILE A 151 5.29 5.13 1.39
C ILE A 151 6.79 5.42 1.21
N GLN A 152 7.62 4.92 2.12
CA GLN A 152 9.07 5.11 2.06
C GLN A 152 9.66 4.48 0.79
N GLU A 153 9.31 3.23 0.49
CA GLU A 153 9.81 2.51 -0.69
C GLU A 153 9.43 3.20 -2.00
N ARG A 154 8.21 3.72 -2.10
CA ARG A 154 7.69 4.30 -3.35
C ARG A 154 7.95 5.79 -3.50
N TYR A 155 7.95 6.54 -2.41
CA TYR A 155 7.98 8.01 -2.43
C TYR A 155 9.13 8.62 -1.61
N GLY A 156 9.95 7.81 -0.93
CA GLY A 156 10.99 8.29 -0.02
C GLY A 156 12.08 9.14 -0.70
N THR A 157 12.34 8.92 -1.99
CA THR A 157 13.28 9.71 -2.80
C THR A 157 12.67 11.00 -3.35
N SER A 158 11.36 11.20 -3.19
CA SER A 158 10.65 12.36 -3.73
C SER A 158 10.90 13.62 -2.92
N GLN A 159 11.42 14.66 -3.55
CA GLN A 159 11.50 16.00 -2.95
C GLN A 159 10.12 16.65 -2.73
N GLN A 160 9.07 16.11 -3.36
CA GLN A 160 7.69 16.56 -3.19
C GLN A 160 7.03 15.95 -1.95
N LEU A 161 7.65 14.96 -1.29
CA LEU A 161 7.11 14.37 -0.06
C LEU A 161 6.94 15.45 1.02
N ARG A 162 5.77 15.46 1.66
CA ARG A 162 5.41 16.40 2.73
C ARG A 162 4.95 15.61 3.95
N PHE A 163 4.92 16.29 5.09
CA PHE A 163 4.49 15.74 6.36
C PHE A 163 3.43 16.65 6.96
N VAL A 164 2.33 16.06 7.42
CA VAL A 164 1.27 16.74 8.16
C VAL A 164 1.22 16.07 9.52
N ASP A 165 1.43 16.83 10.60
CA ASP A 165 1.41 16.32 11.97
C ASP A 165 2.26 15.06 12.18
N LYS A 166 3.49 15.11 11.62
CA LYS A 166 4.52 14.04 11.63
C LYS A 166 4.21 12.84 10.74
N CYS A 167 3.05 12.78 10.09
CA CYS A 167 2.69 11.68 9.18
C CYS A 167 2.99 12.05 7.72
N ALA A 168 3.49 11.09 6.93
CA ALA A 168 3.81 11.31 5.53
C ALA A 168 2.56 11.53 4.66
N LEU A 169 2.60 12.53 3.79
CA LEU A 169 1.56 12.87 2.82
C LEU A 169 2.07 12.54 1.41
N ILE A 170 1.39 11.62 0.71
CA ILE A 170 1.81 11.15 -0.60
C ILE A 170 1.74 12.30 -1.62
N PRO A 171 2.84 12.59 -2.34
CA PRO A 171 2.85 13.65 -3.34
C PRO A 171 2.09 13.23 -4.61
N MET A 172 1.00 13.95 -4.92
CA MET A 172 0.21 13.75 -6.15
C MET A 172 1.05 13.92 -7.42
N GLY A 173 2.07 14.78 -7.41
CA GLY A 173 2.92 15.03 -8.58
C GLY A 173 4.00 13.98 -8.84
N TYR A 174 4.13 12.96 -7.97
CA TYR A 174 5.19 11.94 -8.08
C TYR A 174 4.64 10.60 -8.58
N ALA A 175 3.88 10.65 -9.67
CA ALA A 175 3.41 9.44 -10.35
C ALA A 175 4.48 8.94 -11.34
N GLN A 176 4.71 7.63 -11.36
CA GLN A 176 5.71 6.99 -12.21
C GLN A 176 5.02 6.12 -13.25
N HIS A 177 5.49 6.20 -14.50
CA HIS A 177 5.02 5.33 -15.56
C HIS A 177 5.50 3.89 -15.32
N ARG A 178 4.60 2.94 -15.52
CA ARG A 178 4.91 1.51 -15.56
C ARG A 178 4.63 0.98 -16.95
N VAL A 179 5.60 0.26 -17.51
CA VAL A 179 5.45 -0.41 -18.80
C VAL A 179 4.33 -1.44 -18.72
N ALA A 180 3.41 -1.39 -19.69
CA ALA A 180 2.37 -2.39 -19.84
C ALA A 180 2.99 -3.71 -20.31
N ILE A 181 3.00 -4.72 -19.43
CA ILE A 181 3.48 -6.06 -19.76
C ILE A 181 2.25 -6.93 -20.05
N SER A 182 2.30 -7.66 -21.17
CA SER A 182 1.24 -8.61 -21.52
C SER A 182 1.12 -9.68 -20.43
N ARG A 183 -0.12 -10.02 -20.06
CA ARG A 183 -0.36 -11.12 -19.13
C ARG A 183 0.08 -12.44 -19.76
N LYS A 184 0.51 -13.39 -18.93
CA LYS A 184 0.76 -14.76 -19.38
C LYS A 184 -0.52 -15.34 -19.99
N ARG A 185 -0.40 -16.09 -21.08
CA ARG A 185 -1.54 -16.71 -21.77
C ARG A 185 -2.28 -17.73 -20.89
N SER A 186 -1.59 -18.32 -19.91
CA SER A 186 -2.16 -19.23 -18.91
C SER A 186 -3.18 -18.55 -17.98
N ILE A 187 -3.06 -17.23 -17.79
CA ILE A 187 -3.95 -16.45 -16.92
C ILE A 187 -5.26 -16.17 -17.67
N ASN A 188 -6.31 -16.90 -17.30
CA ASN A 188 -7.65 -16.78 -17.89
C ASN A 188 -8.74 -16.90 -16.82
N ALA A 189 -9.64 -15.92 -16.74
CA ALA A 189 -10.74 -15.90 -15.77
C ALA A 189 -11.83 -16.95 -16.04
N TYR A 190 -11.95 -17.42 -17.28
CA TYR A 190 -13.00 -18.35 -17.70
C TYR A 190 -12.63 -19.82 -17.45
N THR A 191 -11.34 -20.15 -17.32
CA THR A 191 -10.85 -21.51 -17.05
C THR A 191 -10.51 -21.71 -15.55
N PRO A 192 -10.78 -22.88 -14.95
CA PRO A 192 -10.38 -23.18 -13.58
C PRO A 192 -8.87 -22.97 -13.32
N ASP A 193 -8.01 -23.47 -14.19
CA ASP A 193 -6.55 -23.35 -14.03
C ASP A 193 -6.09 -21.89 -14.08
N GLY A 194 -6.59 -21.15 -15.06
CA GLY A 194 -6.30 -19.72 -15.18
C GLY A 194 -6.82 -18.90 -13.98
N ARG A 195 -7.97 -19.26 -13.38
CA ARG A 195 -8.43 -18.65 -12.12
C ARG A 195 -7.50 -18.99 -10.96
N SER A 196 -7.04 -20.23 -10.86
CA SER A 196 -6.07 -20.62 -9.83
C SER A 196 -4.80 -19.77 -9.92
N GLU A 197 -4.29 -19.51 -11.13
CA GLU A 197 -3.13 -18.62 -11.32
C GLU A 197 -3.41 -17.17 -10.91
N ILE A 198 -4.61 -16.63 -11.18
CA ILE A 198 -5.01 -15.29 -10.74
C ILE A 198 -4.97 -15.20 -9.21
N HIS A 199 -5.48 -16.23 -8.54
CA HIS A 199 -5.59 -16.25 -7.08
C HIS A 199 -4.33 -16.77 -6.37
N LYS A 200 -3.35 -17.33 -7.08
CA LYS A 200 -2.10 -17.87 -6.52
C LYS A 200 -1.33 -16.89 -5.63
N GLN A 201 -1.37 -15.60 -5.97
CA GLN A 201 -0.71 -14.54 -5.17
C GLN A 201 -1.49 -14.15 -3.90
N LEU A 202 -2.79 -14.44 -3.84
CA LEU A 202 -3.67 -14.11 -2.71
C LEU A 202 -4.00 -15.32 -1.82
N GLN A 203 -3.71 -16.54 -2.29
CA GLN A 203 -4.04 -17.81 -1.61
C GLN A 203 -3.53 -17.89 -0.16
N ASN A 204 -2.43 -17.21 0.16
CA ASN A 204 -1.79 -17.35 1.46
C ASN A 204 -2.24 -16.31 2.51
N ILE A 205 -3.18 -15.41 2.20
CA ILE A 205 -3.58 -14.34 3.12
C ILE A 205 -5.09 -14.42 3.36
N ASN A 206 -5.50 -14.64 4.60
CA ASN A 206 -6.90 -14.53 4.98
C ASN A 206 -7.30 -13.04 4.99
N MET A 207 -8.17 -12.67 4.03
CA MET A 207 -8.63 -11.30 3.83
C MET A 207 -9.57 -10.82 4.95
N ASP A 208 -10.33 -11.72 5.58
CA ASP A 208 -11.21 -11.35 6.69
C ASP A 208 -10.39 -10.91 7.89
N THR A 209 -9.33 -11.64 8.23
CA THR A 209 -8.37 -11.23 9.27
C THR A 209 -7.70 -9.91 8.90
N LEU A 210 -7.23 -9.73 7.65
CA LEU A 210 -6.62 -8.47 7.23
C LEU A 210 -7.58 -7.28 7.37
N HIS A 211 -8.82 -7.44 6.93
CA HIS A 211 -9.84 -6.42 7.07
C HIS A 211 -10.20 -6.15 8.54
N TYR A 212 -10.21 -7.19 9.37
CA TYR A 212 -10.38 -7.04 10.81
C TYR A 212 -9.26 -6.20 11.43
N LEU A 213 -7.99 -6.50 11.12
CA LEU A 213 -6.84 -5.72 11.60
C LEU A 213 -6.94 -4.25 11.18
N MET A 214 -7.42 -3.99 9.95
CA MET A 214 -7.56 -2.65 9.38
C MET A 214 -8.68 -1.85 10.06
N ARG A 215 -9.82 -2.49 10.35
CA ARG A 215 -10.98 -1.86 10.98
C ARG A 215 -10.82 -1.71 12.50
N ASN A 216 -9.99 -2.55 13.12
CA ASN A 216 -9.77 -2.60 14.57
C ASN A 216 -8.30 -2.32 14.93
N PRO A 217 -7.83 -1.07 14.78
CA PRO A 217 -6.50 -0.69 15.25
C PRO A 217 -6.44 -0.74 16.78
N VAL A 218 -5.28 -1.12 17.30
CA VAL A 218 -5.06 -1.24 18.74
C VAL A 218 -5.07 0.16 19.37
N ILE A 219 -5.98 0.37 20.31
CA ILE A 219 -6.15 1.62 21.05
C ILE A 219 -4.88 1.90 21.87
N ASN A 220 -4.52 3.17 22.05
CA ASN A 220 -3.31 3.62 22.76
C ASN A 220 -1.97 3.15 22.15
N ARG A 221 -1.99 2.63 20.92
CA ARG A 221 -0.78 2.41 20.11
C ARG A 221 -0.59 3.51 19.08
N SER A 222 0.65 3.65 18.62
CA SER A 222 0.95 4.66 17.61
C SER A 222 0.32 4.28 16.26
N VAL A 223 0.15 5.28 15.41
CA VAL A 223 -0.20 5.10 13.99
C VAL A 223 0.75 4.10 13.31
N GLU A 224 2.06 4.31 13.51
CA GLU A 224 3.10 3.48 12.92
C GLU A 224 2.98 2.01 13.33
N TYR A 225 2.67 1.73 14.60
CA TYR A 225 2.42 0.38 15.08
C TYR A 225 1.26 -0.30 14.34
N ASN A 226 0.15 0.41 14.13
CA ASN A 226 -1.03 -0.13 13.46
C ASN A 226 -0.80 -0.34 11.96
N ASP A 227 -0.08 0.57 11.29
CA ASP A 227 0.29 0.42 9.87
C ASP A 227 1.30 -0.72 9.65
N ASN A 228 2.28 -0.83 10.54
CA ASN A 228 3.26 -1.91 10.49
C ASN A 228 2.63 -3.27 10.81
N ARG A 229 1.61 -3.32 11.69
CA ARG A 229 0.83 -4.55 11.96
C ARG A 229 0.17 -5.09 10.68
N LEU A 230 -0.44 -4.22 9.86
CA LEU A 230 -1.02 -4.62 8.57
C LEU A 230 0.05 -5.08 7.58
N SER A 231 1.14 -4.30 7.48
CA SER A 231 2.27 -4.60 6.59
C SER A 231 2.91 -5.95 6.94
N LEU A 232 3.10 -6.24 8.23
CA LEU A 232 3.63 -7.51 8.72
C LEU A 232 2.69 -8.68 8.43
N TYR A 233 1.38 -8.50 8.54
CA TYR A 233 0.43 -9.57 8.23
C TYR A 233 0.53 -9.98 6.77
N ALA A 234 0.63 -9.01 5.86
CA ALA A 234 0.85 -9.29 4.44
C ALA A 234 2.23 -9.93 4.19
N ALA A 235 3.30 -9.37 4.78
CA ALA A 235 4.67 -9.86 4.58
C ALA A 235 4.90 -11.27 5.15
N GLN A 236 4.28 -11.59 6.29
CA GLN A 236 4.33 -12.91 6.92
C GLN A 236 3.33 -13.90 6.31
N SER A 237 2.61 -13.52 5.26
CA SER A 237 1.58 -14.36 4.63
C SER A 237 0.55 -14.88 5.65
N GLY A 238 0.11 -14.01 6.57
CA GLY A 238 -0.84 -14.35 7.62
C GLY A 238 -0.38 -15.44 8.59
N LYS A 239 0.93 -15.70 8.70
CA LYS A 239 1.48 -16.75 9.57
C LYS A 239 2.29 -16.19 10.72
N CYS A 240 2.35 -16.95 11.81
CA CYS A 240 3.20 -16.69 12.97
C CYS A 240 4.66 -16.72 12.55
N ALA A 241 5.41 -15.67 12.89
CA ALA A 241 6.79 -15.55 12.45
C ALA A 241 7.74 -16.60 13.07
N ILE A 242 7.33 -17.31 14.13
CA ILE A 242 8.11 -18.40 14.72
C ILE A 242 7.56 -19.75 14.26
N THR A 243 6.30 -20.06 14.58
CA THR A 243 5.73 -21.39 14.36
C THR A 243 5.31 -21.64 12.91
N GLY A 244 5.01 -20.59 12.14
CA GLY A 244 4.41 -20.71 10.81
C GLY A 244 2.91 -21.04 10.83
N GLU A 245 2.31 -21.13 12.02
CA GLU A 245 0.87 -21.33 12.21
C GLU A 245 0.07 -20.16 11.63
N ILE A 246 -1.13 -20.42 11.10
CA ILE A 246 -2.00 -19.39 10.55
C ILE A 246 -2.51 -18.49 11.69
N LEU A 247 -2.39 -17.18 11.49
CA LEU A 247 -2.88 -16.16 12.40
C LEU A 247 -4.33 -15.82 12.04
N ASP A 248 -5.20 -15.88 13.04
CA ASP A 248 -6.59 -15.45 12.98
C ASP A 248 -6.80 -14.18 13.82
N ARG A 249 -8.04 -13.71 13.89
CA ARG A 249 -8.37 -12.46 14.61
C ARG A 249 -8.22 -12.56 16.14
N HIS A 250 -8.21 -13.76 16.72
CA HIS A 250 -8.17 -14.02 18.16
C HIS A 250 -6.76 -14.34 18.65
N ASN A 251 -5.96 -15.06 17.85
CA ASN A 251 -4.62 -15.49 18.26
C ASN A 251 -3.48 -14.53 17.84
N ILE A 252 -3.77 -13.50 17.03
CA ILE A 252 -2.76 -12.59 16.48
C ILE A 252 -2.24 -11.55 17.47
N HIS A 253 -0.96 -11.64 17.82
CA HIS A 253 -0.28 -10.66 18.66
C HIS A 253 0.86 -9.99 17.88
N CYS A 254 0.97 -8.67 18.01
CA CYS A 254 2.09 -7.90 17.46
C CYS A 254 3.11 -7.63 18.56
N HIS A 255 4.27 -8.26 18.42
CA HIS A 255 5.35 -8.30 19.39
C HIS A 255 6.47 -7.32 19.02
N HIS A 256 6.98 -6.61 20.02
CA HIS A 256 8.20 -5.80 19.93
C HIS A 256 9.42 -6.68 20.25
N LYS A 257 10.32 -6.87 19.28
CA LYS A 257 11.53 -7.69 19.44
C LYS A 257 12.43 -7.15 20.57
N VAL A 258 12.71 -5.86 20.54
CA VAL A 258 13.24 -5.12 21.70
C VAL A 258 12.05 -4.50 22.42
N PRO A 259 11.79 -4.84 23.69
CA PRO A 259 10.68 -4.28 24.44
C PRO A 259 10.74 -2.77 24.60
N ARG A 260 9.59 -2.12 24.76
CA ARG A 260 9.50 -0.65 24.91
C ARG A 260 10.25 -0.11 26.12
N TYR A 261 10.22 -0.83 27.25
CA TYR A 261 10.94 -0.41 28.46
C TYR A 261 12.47 -0.47 28.28
N MET A 262 12.95 -1.13 27.23
CA MET A 262 14.35 -1.19 26.81
C MET A 262 14.66 -0.27 25.62
N GLY A 263 13.79 0.70 25.33
CA GLY A 263 13.99 1.65 24.21
C GLY A 263 13.49 1.15 22.85
N GLY A 264 12.78 0.01 22.81
CA GLY A 264 12.15 -0.48 21.58
C GLY A 264 11.12 0.48 21.01
N ASN A 265 11.22 0.77 19.70
CA ASN A 265 10.30 1.65 18.98
C ASN A 265 9.28 0.87 18.13
N ASP A 266 8.32 1.56 17.51
CA ASP A 266 7.26 0.96 16.68
C ASP A 266 7.68 0.72 15.22
N THR A 267 8.98 0.75 14.92
CA THR A 267 9.49 0.56 13.55
C THR A 267 9.19 -0.85 13.04
N TYR A 268 9.03 -0.98 11.73
CA TYR A 268 8.74 -2.26 11.08
C TYR A 268 9.78 -3.34 11.44
N GLN A 269 11.06 -2.95 11.53
CA GLN A 269 12.16 -3.85 11.86
C GLN A 269 12.09 -4.38 13.30
N ASN A 270 11.53 -3.62 14.23
CA ASN A 270 11.39 -4.00 15.64
C ASN A 270 10.07 -4.76 15.92
N LEU A 271 9.19 -4.91 14.94
CA LEU A 271 7.90 -5.57 15.12
C LEU A 271 7.85 -6.94 14.42
N MET A 272 7.02 -7.84 14.93
CA MET A 272 6.67 -9.10 14.27
C MET A 272 5.32 -9.62 14.78
N LEU A 273 4.60 -10.38 13.95
CA LEU A 273 3.36 -11.04 14.37
C LEU A 273 3.62 -12.47 14.80
N VAL A 274 3.09 -12.83 15.96
CA VAL A 274 3.20 -14.16 16.58
C VAL A 274 1.84 -14.57 17.14
N THR A 275 1.67 -15.85 17.45
CA THR A 275 0.50 -16.30 18.20
C THR A 275 0.58 -15.82 19.65
N GLU A 276 -0.57 -15.75 20.33
CA GLU A 276 -0.63 -15.43 21.76
C GLU A 276 0.29 -16.32 22.60
N THR A 277 0.26 -17.64 22.35
CA THR A 277 1.07 -18.64 23.05
C THR A 277 2.56 -18.36 22.88
N VAL A 278 3.02 -18.08 21.65
CA VAL A 278 4.41 -17.73 21.36
C VAL A 278 4.79 -16.41 22.02
N HIS A 279 3.90 -15.42 22.00
CA HIS A 279 4.18 -14.14 22.62
C HIS A 279 4.39 -14.27 24.13
N ARG A 280 3.56 -15.06 24.81
CA ARG A 280 3.73 -15.40 26.23
C ARG A 280 5.03 -16.15 26.47
N LEU A 281 5.36 -17.12 25.60
CA LEU A 281 6.62 -17.87 25.68
C LEU A 281 7.85 -16.97 25.50
N ILE A 282 7.82 -15.93 24.67
CA ILE A 282 8.98 -15.00 24.54
C ILE A 282 9.27 -14.28 25.87
N HIS A 283 8.24 -13.91 26.62
CA HIS A 283 8.39 -13.15 27.88
C HIS A 283 8.38 -14.02 29.14
N ALA A 284 8.20 -15.34 29.01
CA ALA A 284 8.12 -16.24 30.16
C ALA A 284 9.47 -16.36 30.87
N GLN A 285 9.49 -16.09 32.18
CA GLN A 285 10.66 -16.26 33.06
C GLN A 285 10.60 -17.57 33.87
N ASN A 286 9.40 -18.06 34.20
CA ASN A 286 9.25 -19.27 34.99
C ASN A 286 9.50 -20.53 34.13
N ALA A 287 10.42 -21.38 34.61
CA ALA A 287 10.79 -22.67 34.04
C ALA A 287 9.60 -23.56 33.66
N ILE A 288 8.63 -23.69 34.57
CA ILE A 288 7.43 -24.53 34.40
C ILE A 288 6.58 -24.00 33.24
N THR A 289 6.43 -22.68 33.15
CA THR A 289 5.67 -22.02 32.09
C THR A 289 6.37 -22.16 30.74
N ILE A 290 7.70 -22.06 30.72
CA ILE A 290 8.50 -22.26 29.50
C ILE A 290 8.32 -23.69 29.00
N GLN A 291 8.51 -24.69 29.86
CA GLN A 291 8.38 -26.10 29.49
C GLN A 291 6.97 -26.41 28.96
N LYS A 292 5.94 -25.96 29.67
CA LYS A 292 4.53 -26.13 29.25
C LYS A 292 4.26 -25.62 27.82
N TYR A 293 4.77 -24.44 27.47
CA TYR A 293 4.57 -23.88 26.13
C TYR A 293 5.50 -24.52 25.07
N MET A 294 6.71 -24.93 25.45
CA MET A 294 7.61 -25.67 24.57
C MET A 294 7.01 -27.03 24.17
N ASP A 295 6.40 -27.73 25.13
CA ASP A 295 5.71 -29.00 24.91
C ASP A 295 4.45 -28.84 24.06
N MET A 296 3.76 -27.71 24.15
CA MET A 296 2.56 -27.45 23.36
C MET A 296 2.85 -27.14 21.88
N ILE A 297 3.96 -26.46 21.60
CA ILE A 297 4.22 -25.88 20.27
C ILE A 297 5.15 -26.76 19.42
N HIS A 298 5.93 -27.65 20.03
CA HIS A 298 6.87 -28.56 19.36
C HIS A 298 7.75 -27.88 18.29
N LEU A 299 8.59 -26.96 18.74
CA LEU A 299 9.44 -26.16 17.86
C LEU A 299 10.59 -26.98 17.27
N THR A 300 10.86 -26.78 15.97
CA THR A 300 12.10 -27.27 15.35
C THR A 300 13.30 -26.49 15.86
N LYS A 301 14.52 -27.07 15.76
CA LYS A 301 15.77 -26.42 16.19
C LYS A 301 15.91 -24.99 15.67
N LYS A 302 15.65 -24.76 14.38
CA LYS A 302 15.71 -23.43 13.76
C LYS A 302 14.70 -22.44 14.36
N GLN A 303 13.51 -22.91 14.72
CA GLN A 303 12.49 -22.06 15.35
C GLN A 303 12.85 -21.76 16.80
N THR A 304 13.42 -22.74 17.52
CA THR A 304 13.94 -22.56 18.88
C THR A 304 15.09 -21.55 18.92
N ASP A 305 16.03 -21.62 17.96
CA ASP A 305 17.11 -20.65 17.85
C ASP A 305 16.57 -19.23 17.64
N LYS A 306 15.56 -19.08 16.77
CA LYS A 306 14.88 -17.81 16.53
C LYS A 306 14.13 -17.30 17.78
N LEU A 307 13.47 -18.20 18.52
CA LEU A 307 12.82 -17.87 19.78
C LEU A 307 13.83 -17.38 20.82
N ASN A 308 14.93 -18.10 21.02
CA ASN A 308 15.98 -17.74 21.96
C ASN A 308 16.62 -16.39 21.60
N HIS A 309 16.82 -16.10 20.30
CA HIS A 309 17.27 -14.79 19.87
C HIS A 309 16.32 -13.66 20.32
N LEU A 310 15.01 -13.87 20.21
CA LEU A 310 14.01 -12.87 20.68
C LEU A 310 13.98 -12.76 22.21
N ARG A 311 14.10 -13.88 22.93
CA ARG A 311 14.20 -13.89 24.39
C ARG A 311 15.41 -13.10 24.87
N ASN A 312 16.56 -13.27 24.21
CA ASN A 312 17.76 -12.49 24.48
C ASN A 312 17.55 -10.99 24.22
N LEU A 313 16.86 -10.61 23.14
CA LEU A 313 16.53 -9.19 22.88
C LEU A 313 15.56 -8.59 23.92
N ALA A 314 14.79 -9.43 24.62
CA ALA A 314 13.94 -9.04 25.73
C ALA A 314 14.64 -9.11 27.10
N ASN A 315 15.94 -9.46 27.15
CA ASN A 315 16.71 -9.79 28.35
C ASN A 315 16.00 -10.82 29.25
N VAL A 316 15.47 -11.88 28.64
CA VAL A 316 14.92 -13.04 29.32
C VAL A 316 15.80 -14.26 29.01
N GLU A 317 16.03 -15.13 30.00
CA GLU A 317 16.93 -16.27 29.88
C GLU A 317 16.56 -17.22 28.72
N SER A 318 17.56 -17.85 28.10
CA SER A 318 17.35 -18.83 27.02
C SER A 318 16.54 -20.03 27.50
N CYS A 319 15.67 -20.57 26.64
CA CYS A 319 14.91 -21.80 26.95
C CYS A 319 15.81 -23.01 27.22
N LEU A 320 17.08 -22.98 26.80
CA LEU A 320 18.05 -24.07 26.94
C LEU A 320 18.78 -24.08 28.30
N ASN A 321 18.64 -23.04 29.12
CA ASN A 321 19.30 -22.95 30.42
C ASN A 321 18.39 -23.37 31.59
N VAL A 322 17.16 -23.82 31.30
CA VAL A 322 16.12 -24.11 32.30
C VAL A 322 16.27 -25.52 32.91
N THR A 323 17.20 -26.32 32.42
CA THR A 323 17.63 -27.54 33.08
C THR A 323 18.81 -27.25 34.02
N GLN A 324 18.49 -26.85 35.25
CA GLN A 324 19.27 -27.16 36.44
C GLN A 324 18.37 -27.24 37.66
#